data_AF-A0A0C9Z7X5-F1
#
_entry.id   AF-A0A0C9Z7X5-F1
#
_cell.length_a   1.000
_cell.length_b   1.000
_cell.length_c   1.000
_cell.angle_alpha   90.00
_cell.angle_beta   90.00
_cell.angle_gamma   90.00
#
_symmetry.space_group_name_H-M   'P 1'
#
loop_
_entity.id
_entity.type
_entity.pdbx_description
1 polymer ?
#
loop_
_entity_poly.entity_id
_entity_poly.type
_entity_poly.pdbx_seq_one_letter_code
_entity_poly.pdbx_strand_id
1 'polypeptide(L)'
;IRSYLGDVTGDPKAKMQWAQYFRNVVTHYQVVIEGWPETIPFANLSSASSSLAQLEVLLRKWELGATYWKALSDDELNQLQQRRNEGLENGEIEEHSCCTRLDKGKKRTNHSSAVGMAKPRLREMR
;
A
#
# COMPACT_ATOMS: atom_id res chain seq x y z
N ILE A 1 -2.91 4.91 -17.06
CA ILE A 1 -1.87 4.78 -15.99
C ILE A 1 -2.13 3.58 -15.05
N ARG A 2 -3.31 3.44 -14.40
CA ARG A 2 -3.57 2.28 -13.49
C ARG A 2 -3.51 0.89 -14.15
N SER A 3 -3.89 0.77 -15.41
CA SER A 3 -3.83 -0.49 -16.19
C SER A 3 -2.40 -0.84 -16.62
N TYR A 4 -1.57 0.17 -16.88
CA TYR A 4 -0.23 0.01 -17.45
C TYR A 4 0.72 -0.79 -16.56
N LEU A 5 0.52 -0.78 -15.24
CA LEU A 5 1.36 -1.57 -14.34
C LEU A 5 1.25 -3.07 -14.65
N GLY A 6 0.03 -3.59 -14.84
CA GLY A 6 -0.18 -5.00 -15.16
C GLY A 6 0.39 -5.38 -16.52
N ASP A 7 0.37 -4.45 -17.48
CA ASP A 7 0.95 -4.66 -18.80
C ASP A 7 2.49 -4.74 -18.73
N VAL A 8 3.13 -3.92 -17.89
CA VAL A 8 4.60 -3.93 -17.72
C VAL A 8 5.07 -5.11 -16.87
N THR A 9 4.35 -5.47 -15.82
CA THR A 9 4.77 -6.53 -14.89
C THR A 9 4.32 -7.92 -15.34
N GLY A 10 3.40 -8.01 -16.31
CA GLY A 10 2.80 -9.27 -16.76
C GLY A 10 1.82 -9.88 -15.76
N ASP A 11 1.53 -9.21 -14.64
CA ASP A 11 0.54 -9.67 -13.66
C ASP A 11 -0.75 -8.85 -13.78
N PRO A 12 -1.86 -9.45 -14.27
CA PRO A 12 -3.14 -8.74 -14.39
C PRO A 12 -3.77 -8.36 -13.04
N LYS A 13 -3.27 -8.91 -11.91
CA LYS A 13 -3.69 -8.54 -10.56
C LYS A 13 -2.82 -7.46 -9.94
N ALA A 14 -1.75 -7.02 -10.62
CA ALA A 14 -0.91 -5.93 -10.15
C ALA A 14 -1.75 -4.66 -9.97
N LYS A 15 -1.75 -4.14 -8.73
CA LYS A 15 -2.47 -2.91 -8.38
C LYS A 15 -1.47 -1.87 -7.93
N MET A 16 -1.60 -0.67 -8.49
CA MET A 16 -0.79 0.47 -8.09
C MET A 16 -1.08 0.87 -6.64
N GLN A 17 -0.06 0.77 -5.77
CA GLN A 17 -0.15 1.12 -4.36
C GLN A 17 0.75 2.32 -4.05
N TRP A 18 0.21 3.54 -4.14
CA TRP A 18 0.97 4.76 -3.93
C TRP A 18 1.56 4.89 -2.52
N ALA A 19 0.80 4.54 -1.48
CA ALA A 19 1.26 4.63 -0.08
C ALA A 19 2.42 3.68 0.25
N GLN A 20 2.51 2.56 -0.46
CA GLN A 20 3.55 1.54 -0.30
C GLN A 20 4.31 1.32 -1.59
N TYR A 21 4.46 2.38 -2.39
CA TYR A 21 4.99 2.30 -3.75
C TYR A 21 6.35 1.61 -3.79
N PHE A 22 7.27 2.04 -2.94
CA PHE A 22 8.60 1.46 -2.94
C PHE A 22 8.60 -0.03 -2.57
N ARG A 23 7.84 -0.44 -1.56
CA ARG A 23 7.87 -1.84 -1.08
C ARG A 23 7.13 -2.79 -2.01
N ASN A 24 5.95 -2.39 -2.49
CA ASN A 24 5.05 -3.28 -3.21
C ASN A 24 5.09 -3.08 -4.73
N VAL A 25 5.65 -1.96 -5.22
CA VAL A 25 5.86 -1.71 -6.65
C VAL A 25 7.34 -1.89 -7.00
N VAL A 26 8.21 -1.07 -6.40
CA VAL A 26 9.64 -1.06 -6.74
C VAL A 26 10.33 -2.37 -6.32
N THR A 27 10.26 -2.77 -5.05
CA THR A 27 10.92 -4.01 -4.60
C THR A 27 10.30 -5.27 -5.16
N HIS A 28 8.96 -5.33 -5.29
CA HIS A 28 8.28 -6.57 -5.68
C HIS A 28 8.33 -6.83 -7.20
N TYR A 29 8.11 -5.80 -8.00
CA TYR A 29 8.07 -5.93 -9.46
C TYR A 29 9.33 -5.36 -10.14
N GLN A 30 10.26 -4.78 -9.39
CA GLN A 30 11.50 -4.20 -9.91
C GLN A 30 11.27 -3.14 -11.00
N VAL A 31 10.21 -2.34 -10.84
CA VAL A 31 9.89 -1.24 -11.77
C VAL A 31 9.83 0.09 -11.05
N VAL A 32 10.31 1.13 -11.71
CA VAL A 32 10.24 2.52 -11.25
C VAL A 32 9.68 3.42 -12.34
N ILE A 33 8.99 4.49 -11.94
CA ILE A 33 8.57 5.55 -12.86
C ILE A 33 9.71 6.56 -12.96
N GLU A 34 10.28 6.71 -14.15
CA GLU A 34 11.22 7.79 -14.46
C GLU A 34 10.55 8.94 -15.20
N GLY A 35 11.11 10.14 -15.06
CA GLY A 35 10.65 11.33 -15.78
C GLY A 35 9.31 11.90 -15.27
N TRP A 36 8.98 11.68 -14.00
CA TRP A 36 7.79 12.25 -13.38
C TRP A 36 7.91 13.79 -13.32
N PRO A 37 6.85 14.55 -13.66
CA PRO A 37 6.88 16.00 -13.58
C PRO A 37 6.99 16.52 -12.14
N GLU A 38 7.97 17.39 -11.88
CA GLU A 38 8.19 18.03 -10.57
C GLU A 38 6.99 18.88 -10.12
N THR A 39 6.19 19.38 -11.07
CA THR A 39 4.99 20.19 -10.78
C THR A 39 3.88 19.40 -10.10
N ILE A 40 3.93 18.07 -10.12
CA ILE A 40 2.90 17.19 -9.55
C ILE A 40 3.55 16.31 -8.48
N PRO A 41 3.07 16.36 -7.23
CA PRO A 41 3.64 15.54 -6.18
C PRO A 41 3.50 14.05 -6.54
N PHE A 42 4.52 13.27 -6.20
CA PHE A 42 4.57 11.83 -6.49
C PHE A 42 3.66 11.05 -5.51
N ALA A 43 2.36 11.15 -5.73
CA ALA A 43 1.33 10.54 -4.91
C ALA A 43 0.15 10.08 -5.78
N ASN A 44 -0.86 9.49 -5.14
CA ASN A 44 -2.09 9.10 -5.82
C ASN A 44 -2.71 10.31 -6.54
N LEU A 45 -3.00 10.20 -7.84
CA LEU A 45 -3.47 11.32 -8.67
C LEU A 45 -4.66 12.08 -8.07
N SER A 46 -5.63 11.36 -7.48
CA SER A 46 -6.78 11.98 -6.82
C SER A 46 -6.42 12.83 -5.61
N SER A 47 -5.28 12.57 -4.97
CA SER A 47 -4.73 13.33 -3.85
C SER A 47 -3.67 14.35 -4.29
N ALA A 48 -2.94 14.05 -5.36
CA ALA A 48 -1.83 14.85 -5.85
C ALA A 48 -2.30 16.09 -6.62
N SER A 49 -3.43 15.98 -7.34
CA SER A 49 -3.98 17.10 -8.08
C SER A 49 -5.49 16.98 -8.28
N SER A 50 -6.19 18.07 -7.98
CA SER A 50 -7.57 18.30 -8.42
C SER A 50 -7.66 19.06 -9.74
N SER A 51 -6.52 19.50 -10.30
CA SER A 51 -6.47 20.31 -11.51
C SER A 51 -6.40 19.44 -12.76
N LEU A 52 -7.43 19.53 -13.60
CA LEU A 52 -7.48 18.85 -14.90
C LEU A 52 -6.23 19.16 -15.75
N ALA A 53 -5.78 20.42 -15.75
CA ALA A 53 -4.62 20.84 -16.54
C ALA A 53 -3.33 20.11 -16.14
N GLN A 54 -3.13 19.84 -14.85
CA GLN A 54 -1.96 19.07 -14.39
C GLN A 54 -2.06 17.60 -14.82
N LEU A 55 -3.25 17.01 -14.75
CA LEU A 55 -3.48 15.65 -15.22
C LEU A 55 -3.28 15.52 -16.74
N GLU A 56 -3.69 16.52 -17.52
CA GLU A 56 -3.45 16.56 -18.97
C GLU A 56 -1.96 16.66 -19.29
N VAL A 57 -1.20 17.51 -18.59
CA VAL A 57 0.25 17.61 -18.75
C VAL A 57 0.92 16.28 -18.43
N LEU A 58 0.52 15.64 -17.32
CA LEU A 58 1.03 14.33 -16.96
C LEU A 58 0.73 13.32 -18.07
N LEU A 59 -0.52 13.25 -18.54
CA LEU A 59 -0.92 12.32 -19.61
C LEU A 59 -0.10 12.54 -20.89
N ARG A 60 0.07 13.79 -21.32
CA ARG A 60 0.90 14.13 -22.48
C ARG A 60 2.35 13.69 -22.29
N LYS A 61 2.91 13.84 -21.09
CA LYS A 61 4.27 13.35 -20.80
C LYS A 61 4.38 11.83 -20.90
N TRP A 62 3.35 11.10 -20.49
CA TRP A 62 3.28 9.65 -20.69
C TRP A 62 3.20 9.28 -22.18
N GLU A 63 2.36 9.97 -22.96
CA GLU A 63 2.21 9.72 -24.40
C GLU A 63 3.48 10.07 -25.18
N LEU A 64 4.18 11.14 -24.78
CA LEU A 64 5.46 11.55 -25.36
C LEU A 64 6.64 10.66 -24.92
N GLY A 65 6.42 9.70 -24.01
CA GLY A 65 7.48 8.87 -23.44
C GLY A 65 8.45 9.62 -22.52
N ALA A 66 8.13 10.86 -22.14
CA ALA A 66 8.90 11.61 -21.17
C ALA A 66 8.75 11.03 -19.75
N THR A 67 7.59 10.45 -19.45
CA THR A 67 7.35 9.65 -18.24
C THR A 67 7.10 8.22 -18.66
N TYR A 68 7.89 7.29 -18.13
CA TYR A 68 7.79 5.88 -18.51
C TYR A 68 8.14 4.95 -17.35
N TRP A 69 7.71 3.70 -17.48
CA TRP A 69 8.11 2.63 -16.58
C TRP A 69 9.47 2.09 -17.01
N LYS A 70 10.43 2.16 -16.09
CA LYS A 70 11.76 1.58 -16.25
C LYS A 70 11.85 0.34 -15.38
N ALA A 71 12.18 -0.79 -15.98
CA ALA A 71 12.59 -1.97 -15.26
C ALA A 71 14.00 -1.74 -14.70
N LEU A 72 14.19 -2.05 -13.42
CA LEU A 72 15.46 -1.97 -12.73
C LEU A 72 16.11 -3.35 -12.73
N SER A 73 17.44 -3.38 -12.78
CA SER A 73 18.18 -4.60 -12.43
C SER A 73 18.21 -4.81 -10.92
N ASP A 74 18.53 -6.03 -10.48
CA ASP A 74 18.73 -6.33 -9.05
C ASP A 74 19.80 -5.42 -8.40
N ASP A 75 20.86 -5.06 -9.14
CA ASP A 75 21.90 -4.14 -8.69
C ASP A 75 21.35 -2.71 -8.48
N GLU A 76 20.59 -2.19 -9.45
CA GLU A 76 19.97 -0.86 -9.31
C GLU A 76 18.94 -0.85 -8.17
N LEU A 77 18.18 -1.93 -8.01
CA LEU A 77 17.25 -2.09 -6.90
C LEU A 77 17.97 -2.01 -5.55
N ASN A 78 19.08 -2.74 -5.40
CA ASN A 78 19.85 -2.77 -4.16
C ASN A 78 20.42 -1.38 -3.84
N GLN A 79 20.93 -0.66 -4.84
CA GLN A 79 21.37 0.73 -4.66
C GLN A 79 20.21 1.65 -4.24
N LEU A 80 19.03 1.54 -4.85
CA LEU A 80 17.85 2.31 -4.43
C LEU A 80 17.42 1.95 -3.01
N GLN A 81 17.47 0.67 -2.64
CA GLN A 81 17.15 0.20 -1.29
C GLN A 81 18.13 0.76 -0.26
N GLN A 82 19.42 0.76 -0.57
CA GLN A 82 20.46 1.32 0.29
C GLN A 82 20.28 2.82 0.48
N ARG A 83 20.09 3.59 -0.61
CA ARG A 83 19.81 5.03 -0.54
C ARG A 83 18.56 5.34 0.27
N ARG A 84 17.51 4.51 0.14
CA ARG A 84 16.31 4.65 0.95
C ARG A 84 16.58 4.34 2.42
N ASN A 85 17.34 3.30 2.73
CA ASN A 85 17.67 2.93 4.10
C ASN A 85 18.45 4.05 4.80
N GLU A 86 19.39 4.67 4.09
CA GLU A 86 20.10 5.87 4.54
C GLU A 86 19.14 7.07 4.75
N GLY A 87 18.16 7.25 3.86
CA GLY A 87 17.12 8.29 4.01
C GLY A 87 16.17 8.04 5.19
N LEU A 88 15.85 6.77 5.50
CA LEU A 88 15.08 6.39 6.69
C LEU A 88 15.87 6.64 7.97
N GLU A 89 17.17 6.35 7.97
CA GLU A 89 18.07 6.63 9.08
C GLU A 89 18.21 8.15 9.32
N ASN A 90 18.23 8.95 8.25
CA ASN A 90 18.21 10.41 8.32
C ASN A 90 16.83 11.03 8.60
N GLY A 91 15.75 10.23 8.60
CA GLY A 91 14.39 10.68 8.89
C GLY A 91 13.69 11.47 7.77
N GLU A 92 14.23 11.45 6.54
CA GLU A 92 13.70 12.21 5.39
C GLU A 92 12.55 11.49 4.67
N ILE A 93 12.40 10.17 4.88
CA ILE A 93 11.41 9.33 4.20
C ILE A 93 10.39 8.81 5.21
N GLU A 94 9.16 9.31 5.18
CA GLU A 94 8.07 8.74 5.97
C GLU A 94 7.59 7.41 5.36
N GLU A 95 7.85 6.29 6.05
CA GLU A 95 7.15 5.06 5.77
C GLU A 95 5.75 5.13 6.39
N HIS A 96 4.72 5.19 5.53
CA HIS A 96 3.32 5.10 5.95
C HIS A 96 3.03 3.69 6.50
N SER A 97 3.42 3.45 7.74
CA SER A 97 2.94 2.31 8.51
C SER A 97 1.44 2.51 8.77
N CYS A 98 0.66 1.46 8.57
CA CYS A 98 -0.77 1.52 8.87
C CYS A 98 -0.92 1.74 10.37
N CYS A 99 -1.24 2.98 10.77
CA CYS A 99 -1.53 3.32 12.15
C CYS A 99 -2.61 2.36 12.67
N THR A 100 -2.26 1.63 13.73
CA THR A 100 -3.24 0.84 14.44
C THR A 100 -4.31 1.81 14.94
N ARG A 101 -5.58 1.58 14.57
CA ARG A 101 -6.70 2.46 14.96
C ARG A 101 -6.65 2.69 16.48
N LEU A 102 -6.56 3.95 16.90
CA LEU A 102 -6.44 4.34 18.31
C LEU A 102 -7.64 3.84 19.15
N ASP A 103 -8.81 3.72 18.52
CA ASP A 103 -10.04 3.17 19.11
C ASP A 103 -10.11 1.63 19.07
N LYS A 104 -8.98 0.92 19.13
CA LYS A 104 -9.04 -0.54 19.17
C LYS A 104 -9.55 -0.98 20.53
N GLY A 105 -10.88 -1.06 20.64
CA GLY A 105 -11.61 -1.49 21.83
C GLY A 105 -11.15 -2.87 22.32
N LYS A 106 -11.30 -3.09 23.61
CA LYS A 106 -10.92 -4.36 24.26
C LYS A 106 -11.70 -5.52 23.63
N LYS A 107 -10.99 -6.56 23.19
CA LYS A 107 -11.57 -7.78 22.63
C LYS A 107 -12.54 -8.37 23.67
N ARG A 108 -13.82 -8.52 23.32
CA ARG A 108 -14.81 -9.12 24.23
C ARG A 108 -14.44 -10.58 24.48
N THR A 109 -14.33 -10.97 25.73
CA THR A 109 -14.22 -12.37 26.15
C THR A 109 -15.59 -13.02 25.93
N ASN A 110 -15.69 -13.97 25.00
CA ASN A 110 -16.88 -14.81 24.90
C ASN A 110 -16.92 -15.71 26.13
N HIS A 111 -17.83 -15.44 27.06
CA HIS A 111 -18.23 -16.42 28.07
C HIS A 111 -19.03 -17.52 27.36
N SER A 112 -18.34 -18.46 26.72
CA SER A 112 -18.94 -19.75 26.38
C SER A 112 -19.38 -20.40 27.69
N SER A 113 -20.69 -20.43 27.90
CA SER A 113 -21.37 -20.98 29.06
C SER A 113 -21.14 -22.49 29.15
N ALA A 114 -19.97 -22.90 29.62
CA ALA A 114 -19.81 -24.20 30.26
C ALA A 114 -20.33 -24.04 31.69
N VAL A 115 -21.53 -24.57 31.96
CA VAL A 115 -21.95 -25.26 33.20
C VAL A 115 -23.38 -25.72 32.94
N GLY A 116 -23.49 -26.91 32.32
CA GLY A 116 -24.66 -27.75 32.50
C GLY A 116 -24.53 -28.43 33.87
N MET A 117 -25.10 -27.84 34.91
CA MET A 117 -25.37 -28.54 36.16
C MET A 117 -26.87 -28.78 36.27
N ALA A 118 -27.25 -30.03 36.01
CA ALA A 118 -28.58 -30.56 36.22
C ALA A 118 -28.99 -30.40 37.70
N LYS A 119 -30.18 -29.85 37.93
CA LYS A 119 -30.82 -29.85 39.26
C LYS A 119 -31.61 -31.17 39.42
N PRO A 120 -31.38 -32.01 40.45
CA PRO A 120 -32.26 -33.13 40.70
C PRO A 120 -33.61 -32.65 41.25
N ARG A 121 -34.70 -33.11 40.62
CA ARG A 121 -36.08 -32.94 41.09
C ARG A 121 -36.30 -33.82 42.33
N LEU A 122 -36.49 -33.20 43.50
CA LEU A 122 -37.00 -33.89 44.67
C LEU A 122 -38.49 -34.19 44.43
N ARG A 123 -38.84 -35.48 44.34
CA ARG A 123 -40.22 -35.95 44.21
C ARG A 123 -40.69 -36.34 45.61
N GLU A 124 -41.61 -35.56 46.15
CA GLU A 124 -42.35 -35.86 47.38
C GLU A 124 -43.10 -37.19 47.18
N MET A 125 -42.87 -38.16 48.06
CA MET A 125 -43.76 -39.30 48.28
C MET A 125 -44.34 -39.19 49.68
N ARG A 126 -45.66 -39.34 49.71
CA ARG A 126 -46.55 -39.39 50.86
C ARG A 126 -46.50 -40.76 51.53
#